data_AF-A0A8S2JQ28-F1
#
_entry.id   AF-A0A8S2JQ28-F1
#
_cell.length_a   1.000
_cell.length_b   1.000
_cell.length_c   1.000
_cell.angle_alpha   90.00
_cell.angle_beta   90.00
_cell.angle_gamma   90.00
#
_symmetry.space_group_name_H-M   'P 1'
#
loop_
_entity.id
_entity.type
_entity.pdbx_description
1 polymer ?
#
loop_
_entity_poly.entity_id
_entity_poly.type
_entity_poly.pdbx_seq_one_letter_code
_entity_poly.pdbx_strand_id
1 'polypeptide(L)'
;MLFLFLLIVSPLLSYSSISDEWHSKSQCTQKEFANHMDISCNSNEFILIGWSHYGTKKLGGIRSLTKQEQQPQQRCEPSESDCIMDYTHKIAELCNGVSKCEVILTQQFIHKCSDEATYLFISYQCINNSTIVDVCAKSSMISSNGLNLISPLFPNEYPNNVNCTCTIEPIELNKQSLSINIDAEV
;
A
#
# COMPACT_ATOMS: atom_id res chain seq x y z
N MET A 1 27.68 -23.48 49.51
CA MET A 1 28.53 -22.86 48.46
C MET A 1 28.68 -23.92 47.37
N LEU A 2 28.30 -23.74 46.11
CA LEU A 2 28.32 -22.55 45.27
C LEU A 2 27.23 -22.71 44.17
N PHE A 3 26.55 -21.61 43.85
CA PHE A 3 25.69 -21.47 42.68
C PHE A 3 26.50 -21.67 41.38
N LEU A 4 25.93 -22.29 40.36
CA LEU A 4 26.27 -21.95 38.97
C LEU A 4 25.01 -22.00 38.10
N PHE A 5 24.40 -20.83 37.93
CA PHE A 5 23.47 -20.53 36.86
C PHE A 5 24.26 -20.48 35.55
N LEU A 6 23.88 -21.29 34.56
CA LEU A 6 24.21 -21.05 33.16
C LEU A 6 22.89 -20.86 32.40
N LEU A 7 22.35 -19.64 32.54
CA LEU A 7 21.42 -19.11 31.55
C LEU A 7 22.26 -18.74 30.32
N ILE A 8 22.28 -19.62 29.33
CA ILE A 8 22.75 -19.26 28.00
C ILE A 8 21.65 -18.39 27.41
N VAL A 9 21.85 -17.07 27.49
CA VAL A 9 21.05 -16.08 26.80
C VAL A 9 21.23 -16.31 25.30
N SER A 10 20.16 -16.78 24.66
CA SER A 10 20.06 -16.95 23.21
C SER A 10 20.39 -15.63 22.51
N PRO A 11 21.17 -15.64 21.41
CA PRO A 11 21.35 -14.44 20.62
C PRO A 11 19.99 -14.10 19.97
N LEU A 12 19.40 -12.99 20.39
CA LEU A 12 18.41 -12.25 19.62
C LEU A 12 19.07 -11.86 18.31
N LEU A 13 18.95 -12.72 17.30
CA LEU A 13 19.06 -12.32 15.91
C LEU A 13 17.88 -11.38 15.66
N SER A 14 18.14 -10.07 15.72
CA SER A 14 17.26 -9.06 15.18
C SER A 14 17.12 -9.33 13.67
N TYR A 15 16.09 -10.09 13.31
CA TYR A 15 15.62 -10.22 11.93
C TYR A 15 15.25 -8.81 11.46
N SER A 16 15.99 -8.28 10.49
CA SER A 16 15.60 -7.04 9.81
C SER A 16 14.37 -7.37 8.98
N SER A 17 13.20 -7.22 9.58
CA SER A 17 11.94 -7.26 8.87
C SER A 17 11.97 -6.16 7.82
N ILE A 18 11.88 -6.55 6.55
CA ILE A 18 11.27 -5.72 5.52
C ILE A 18 9.98 -5.16 6.14
N SER A 19 9.69 -3.88 5.90
CA SER A 19 8.57 -3.16 6.50
C SER A 19 7.22 -3.69 6.00
N ASP A 20 6.92 -4.98 6.20
CA ASP A 20 5.71 -5.68 5.75
C ASP A 20 4.42 -5.18 6.44
N GLU A 21 4.53 -4.13 7.26
CA GLU A 21 3.41 -3.51 7.94
C GLU A 21 2.65 -2.60 6.97
N TRP A 22 1.40 -2.98 6.69
CA TRP A 22 0.48 -2.17 5.93
C TRP A 22 -0.13 -1.10 6.84
N HIS A 23 0.04 0.16 6.46
CA HIS A 23 -0.70 1.27 7.03
C HIS A 23 -2.07 1.38 6.37
N SER A 24 -3.06 1.85 7.14
CA SER A 24 -4.38 2.14 6.60
C SER A 24 -4.88 3.50 7.06
N LYS A 25 -5.59 4.19 6.18
CA LYS A 25 -6.22 5.48 6.46
C LYS A 25 -7.61 5.49 5.84
N SER A 26 -8.58 6.01 6.59
CA SER A 26 -9.93 6.27 6.09
C SER A 26 -10.36 7.69 6.42
N GLN A 27 -11.13 8.31 5.53
CA GLN A 27 -11.65 9.65 5.74
C GLN A 27 -12.99 9.80 5.03
N CYS A 28 -13.91 10.50 5.69
CA CYS A 28 -15.24 10.73 5.14
C CYS A 28 -15.17 11.70 3.96
N THR A 29 -15.98 11.43 2.95
CA THR A 29 -16.27 12.37 1.88
C THR A 29 -17.23 13.44 2.41
N GLN A 30 -17.09 14.68 1.94
CA GLN A 30 -18.01 15.77 2.25
C GLN A 30 -18.63 16.30 0.97
N LYS A 31 -19.92 16.64 1.05
CA LYS A 31 -20.73 17.07 -0.10
C LYS A 31 -20.47 18.52 -0.50
N GLU A 32 -20.10 19.37 0.46
CA GLU A 32 -20.08 20.82 0.29
C GLU A 32 -18.67 21.40 0.13
N PHE A 33 -17.63 20.67 0.54
CA PHE A 33 -16.24 21.14 0.48
C PHE A 33 -15.32 20.02 0.02
N ALA A 34 -14.38 20.37 -0.86
CA ALA A 34 -13.25 19.52 -1.18
C ALA A 34 -12.43 19.33 0.10
N ASN A 35 -12.28 18.08 0.52
CA ASN A 35 -11.38 17.71 1.60
C ASN A 35 -10.18 16.97 1.05
N HIS A 36 -9.12 16.95 1.83
CA HIS A 36 -7.86 16.35 1.43
C HIS A 36 -7.52 15.22 2.39
N MET A 37 -7.09 14.09 1.85
CA MET A 37 -6.52 12.99 2.60
C MET A 37 -5.02 12.92 2.29
N ASP A 38 -4.20 13.17 3.31
CA ASP A 38 -2.75 13.08 3.17
C ASP A 38 -2.24 11.71 3.65
N ILE A 39 -1.37 11.08 2.86
CA ILE A 39 -0.56 9.95 3.29
C ILE A 39 0.92 10.27 3.07
N SER A 40 1.78 9.81 3.98
CA SER A 40 3.19 10.18 3.98
C SER A 40 4.07 9.09 4.58
N CYS A 41 5.24 8.90 3.97
CA CYS A 41 6.34 8.07 4.46
C CYS A 41 7.54 8.94 4.81
N ASN A 42 8.63 8.32 5.30
CA ASN A 42 9.88 9.03 5.54
C ASN A 42 10.50 9.53 4.22
N SER A 43 11.46 10.46 4.29
CA SER A 43 12.07 11.05 3.10
C SER A 43 12.90 10.09 2.25
N ASN A 44 13.31 8.95 2.81
CA ASN A 44 14.04 7.87 2.13
C ASN A 44 13.13 6.68 1.75
N GLU A 45 11.83 6.87 1.85
CA GLU A 45 10.80 5.89 1.53
C GLU A 45 9.85 6.44 0.48
N PHE A 46 9.20 5.55 -0.24
CA PHE A 46 8.09 5.91 -1.11
C PHE A 46 6.86 5.09 -0.75
N ILE A 47 5.70 5.64 -1.12
CA ILE A 47 4.41 5.03 -0.90
C ILE A 47 4.19 3.94 -1.97
N LEU A 48 3.75 2.78 -1.53
CA LEU A 48 3.19 1.73 -2.36
C LEU A 48 1.75 1.47 -1.93
N ILE A 49 0.80 1.80 -2.81
CA ILE A 49 -0.62 1.53 -2.61
C ILE A 49 -0.89 0.05 -2.86
N GLY A 50 -1.50 -0.62 -1.88
CA GLY A 50 -1.90 -2.02 -2.01
C GLY A 50 -3.36 -2.15 -2.37
N TRP A 51 -4.22 -1.43 -1.64
CA TRP A 51 -5.65 -1.48 -1.85
C TRP A 51 -6.31 -0.16 -1.48
N SER A 52 -7.27 0.29 -2.29
CA SER A 52 -8.11 1.42 -1.92
C SER A 52 -9.51 1.26 -2.49
N HIS A 53 -10.49 1.83 -1.80
CA HIS A 53 -11.87 1.81 -2.27
C HIS A 53 -12.65 3.00 -1.74
N TYR A 54 -13.62 3.43 -2.54
CA TYR A 54 -14.73 4.22 -2.03
C TYR A 54 -15.79 3.29 -1.45
N GLY A 55 -16.39 3.69 -0.34
CA GLY A 55 -17.45 2.92 0.30
C GLY A 55 -18.65 3.77 0.70
N THR A 56 -19.83 3.18 0.54
CA THR A 56 -21.10 3.68 1.07
C THR A 56 -21.47 2.84 2.29
N LYS A 57 -21.68 3.53 3.42
CA LYS A 57 -22.25 2.93 4.61
C LYS A 57 -23.67 2.43 4.35
N LYS A 58 -23.88 1.12 4.52
CA LYS A 58 -25.26 0.63 4.65
C LYS A 58 -25.75 1.03 6.02
N LEU A 59 -26.74 1.92 6.07
CA LEU A 59 -27.59 2.06 7.23
C LEU A 59 -28.32 0.71 7.38
N GLY A 60 -27.71 -0.23 8.10
CA GLY A 60 -28.37 -1.46 8.51
C GLY A 60 -29.74 -1.08 9.06
N GLY A 61 -30.80 -1.81 8.69
CA GLY A 61 -32.21 -1.47 8.84
C GLY A 61 -32.72 -1.13 10.24
N ILE A 62 -32.13 -0.11 10.86
CA ILE A 62 -32.58 0.55 12.07
C ILE A 62 -33.58 1.57 11.56
N ARG A 63 -34.85 1.25 11.79
CA ARG A 63 -35.97 2.17 11.68
C ARG A 63 -35.56 3.53 12.24
N SER A 64 -35.58 4.53 11.36
CA SER A 64 -35.89 5.92 11.68
C SER A 64 -35.59 6.30 13.13
N LEU A 65 -34.30 6.38 13.50
CA LEU A 65 -33.94 7.10 14.70
C LEU A 65 -34.39 8.55 14.48
N THR A 66 -35.25 8.99 15.38
CA THR A 66 -35.88 10.30 15.45
C THR A 66 -34.88 11.42 15.17
N LYS A 67 -35.32 12.45 14.43
CA LYS A 67 -34.58 13.65 13.98
C LYS A 67 -33.92 14.51 15.06
N GLN A 68 -33.70 14.01 16.27
CA GLN A 68 -33.09 14.74 17.36
C GLN A 68 -32.13 13.84 18.12
N GLU A 69 -30.99 13.56 17.52
CA GLU A 69 -29.78 13.27 18.28
C GLU A 69 -28.59 13.72 17.46
N GLN A 70 -27.71 14.45 18.14
CA GLN A 70 -26.52 15.12 17.62
C GLN A 70 -25.72 14.20 16.70
N GLN A 71 -25.15 14.78 15.62
CA GLN A 71 -24.33 14.13 14.60
C GLN A 71 -23.73 12.82 15.12
N PRO A 72 -24.26 11.64 14.70
CA PRO A 72 -23.65 10.38 15.08
C PRO A 72 -22.22 10.50 14.60
N GLN A 73 -21.23 10.35 15.49
CA GLN A 73 -19.81 10.42 15.15
C GLN A 73 -19.63 9.62 13.85
N GLN A 74 -19.42 10.35 12.74
CA GLN A 74 -19.55 9.78 11.42
C GLN A 74 -18.34 8.88 11.22
N ARG A 75 -18.50 7.61 11.54
CA ARG A 75 -17.41 6.65 11.57
C ARG A 75 -17.12 6.27 10.11
N CYS A 76 -16.05 6.86 9.57
CA CYS A 76 -15.59 6.64 8.20
C CYS A 76 -14.82 5.31 8.03
N GLU A 77 -14.64 4.56 9.11
CA GLU A 77 -13.92 3.27 9.10
C GLU A 77 -14.73 2.24 8.32
N PRO A 78 -14.14 1.49 7.37
CA PRO A 78 -14.85 0.47 6.59
C PRO A 78 -15.52 -0.62 7.46
N SER A 79 -16.62 -1.19 6.96
CA SER A 79 -17.29 -2.37 7.54
C SER A 79 -17.52 -3.41 6.45
N GLU A 80 -17.52 -4.69 6.82
CA GLU A 80 -17.81 -5.80 5.90
C GLU A 80 -19.19 -5.71 5.23
N SER A 81 -20.14 -5.02 5.86
CA SER A 81 -21.49 -4.83 5.33
C SER A 81 -21.62 -3.71 4.30
N ASP A 82 -20.59 -2.86 4.19
CA ASP A 82 -20.60 -1.68 3.33
C ASP A 82 -20.63 -2.09 1.85
N CYS A 83 -21.21 -1.22 1.02
CA CYS A 83 -21.06 -1.35 -0.41
C CYS A 83 -19.78 -0.61 -0.84
N ILE A 84 -18.85 -1.31 -1.48
CA ILE A 84 -17.55 -0.75 -1.88
C ILE A 84 -17.31 -0.87 -3.39
N MET A 85 -16.54 0.09 -3.90
CA MET A 85 -16.02 0.13 -5.26
C MET A 85 -14.52 0.33 -5.22
N ASP A 86 -13.80 -0.60 -5.87
CA ASP A 86 -12.35 -0.54 -5.99
C ASP A 86 -11.92 0.75 -6.68
N TYR A 87 -10.94 1.43 -6.08
CA TYR A 87 -10.34 2.65 -6.60
C TYR A 87 -8.80 2.57 -6.61
N THR A 88 -8.24 1.38 -6.39
CA THR A 88 -6.81 1.12 -6.18
C THR A 88 -5.96 1.67 -7.31
N HIS A 89 -6.31 1.41 -8.57
CA HIS A 89 -5.52 1.86 -9.71
C HIS A 89 -5.35 3.39 -9.72
N LYS A 90 -6.45 4.12 -9.50
CA LYS A 90 -6.43 5.59 -9.56
C LYS A 90 -5.68 6.21 -8.38
N ILE A 91 -5.77 5.63 -7.18
CA ILE A 91 -4.97 6.09 -6.05
C ILE A 91 -3.49 5.73 -6.25
N ALA A 92 -3.20 4.55 -6.79
CA ALA A 92 -1.84 4.11 -7.11
C ALA A 92 -1.17 5.04 -8.14
N GLU A 93 -1.85 5.42 -9.21
CA GLU A 93 -1.34 6.39 -10.20
C GLU A 93 -0.95 7.73 -9.56
N LEU A 94 -1.70 8.18 -8.55
CA LEU A 94 -1.45 9.45 -7.87
C LEU A 94 -0.35 9.37 -6.82
N CYS A 95 -0.25 8.24 -6.12
CA CYS A 95 0.53 8.15 -4.88
C CYS A 95 1.73 7.21 -4.94
N ASN A 96 1.80 6.27 -5.88
CA ASN A 96 2.93 5.36 -5.94
C ASN A 96 4.23 6.10 -6.29
N GLY A 97 5.32 5.72 -5.64
CA GLY A 97 6.66 6.24 -5.96
C GLY A 97 6.98 7.62 -5.35
N VAL A 98 6.05 8.27 -4.67
CA VAL A 98 6.30 9.53 -3.94
C VAL A 98 6.32 9.29 -2.42
N SER A 99 7.00 10.17 -1.66
CA SER A 99 7.07 10.08 -0.19
C SER A 99 5.90 10.77 0.52
N LYS A 100 5.16 11.65 -0.19
CA LYS A 100 3.96 12.33 0.30
C LYS A 100 2.94 12.40 -0.84
N CYS A 101 1.71 12.02 -0.56
CA CYS A 101 0.61 12.09 -1.50
C CYS A 101 -0.60 12.75 -0.85
N GLU A 102 -1.24 13.65 -1.58
CA GLU A 102 -2.45 14.36 -1.19
C GLU A 102 -3.57 13.93 -2.14
N VAL A 103 -4.61 13.32 -1.58
CA VAL A 103 -5.77 12.83 -2.35
C VAL A 103 -6.96 13.74 -2.10
N ILE A 104 -7.48 14.34 -3.17
CA ILE A 104 -8.71 15.14 -3.10
C ILE A 104 -9.90 14.19 -2.95
N LEU A 105 -10.61 14.33 -1.84
CA LEU A 105 -11.84 13.61 -1.53
C LEU A 105 -13.02 14.34 -2.17
N THR A 106 -13.46 13.84 -3.31
CA THR A 106 -14.74 14.25 -3.91
C THR A 106 -15.82 13.24 -3.56
N GLN A 107 -17.04 13.71 -3.30
CA GLN A 107 -18.18 12.83 -3.27
C GLN A 107 -18.38 12.22 -4.66
N GLN A 108 -18.37 10.88 -4.75
CA GLN A 108 -18.54 10.16 -6.00
C GLN A 108 -19.73 9.22 -5.91
N PHE A 109 -20.58 9.26 -6.93
CA PHE A 109 -21.71 8.34 -7.01
C PHE A 109 -21.20 6.94 -7.38
N ILE A 110 -21.45 5.97 -6.50
CA ILE A 110 -21.05 4.60 -6.71
C ILE A 110 -22.22 3.87 -7.35
N HIS A 111 -22.24 3.77 -8.69
CA HIS A 111 -23.34 3.12 -9.43
C HIS A 111 -23.71 1.73 -8.90
N LYS A 112 -22.69 0.92 -8.55
CA LYS A 112 -22.87 -0.41 -7.95
C LYS A 112 -23.66 -0.38 -6.63
N CYS A 113 -23.57 0.71 -5.89
CA CYS A 113 -24.24 0.92 -4.62
C CYS A 113 -25.54 1.71 -4.74
N SER A 114 -25.78 2.33 -5.90
CA SER A 114 -26.91 3.25 -6.12
C SER A 114 -26.97 4.38 -5.07
N ASP A 115 -25.79 4.82 -4.61
CA ASP A 115 -25.64 5.81 -3.55
C ASP A 115 -24.30 6.52 -3.68
N GLU A 116 -24.15 7.62 -2.96
CA GLU A 116 -22.91 8.39 -2.88
C GLU A 116 -21.89 7.70 -1.97
N ALA A 117 -20.61 7.79 -2.34
CA ALA A 117 -19.53 7.39 -1.47
C ALA A 117 -19.56 8.23 -0.19
N THR A 118 -19.42 7.56 0.96
CA THR A 118 -19.38 8.18 2.29
C THR A 118 -17.96 8.27 2.86
N TYR A 119 -17.04 7.47 2.34
CA TYR A 119 -15.64 7.48 2.74
C TYR A 119 -14.73 6.99 1.60
N LEU A 120 -13.46 7.39 1.66
CA LEU A 120 -12.35 6.77 0.97
C LEU A 120 -11.51 6.00 1.99
N PHE A 121 -11.10 4.79 1.64
CA PHE A 121 -10.13 3.99 2.40
C PHE A 121 -8.90 3.73 1.53
N ILE A 122 -7.71 3.85 2.11
CA ILE A 122 -6.42 3.57 1.47
C ILE A 122 -5.57 2.71 2.40
N SER A 123 -5.07 1.59 1.87
CA SER A 123 -4.05 0.74 2.46
C SER A 123 -2.75 0.89 1.68
N TYR A 124 -1.66 1.21 2.38
CA TYR A 124 -0.37 1.52 1.76
C TYR A 124 0.80 1.04 2.62
N GLN A 125 1.95 0.88 2.00
CA GLN A 125 3.20 0.51 2.64
C GLN A 125 4.25 1.58 2.35
N CYS A 126 5.15 1.81 3.31
CA CYS A 126 6.32 2.66 3.12
C CYS A 126 7.52 1.76 2.77
N ILE A 127 7.99 1.88 1.53
CA ILE A 127 9.07 1.05 1.01
C ILE A 127 10.37 1.84 1.02
N ASN A 128 11.40 1.28 1.64
CA ASN A 128 12.70 1.93 1.73
C ASN A 128 13.43 1.92 0.39
N ASN A 129 13.94 3.09 -0.03
CA ASN A 129 14.63 3.27 -1.30
C ASN A 129 15.90 2.40 -1.43
N SER A 130 16.53 2.02 -0.31
CA SER A 130 17.70 1.13 -0.31
C SER A 130 17.39 -0.32 -0.69
N THR A 131 16.12 -0.73 -0.62
CA THR A 131 15.67 -2.09 -0.96
C THR A 131 15.16 -2.21 -2.40
N ILE A 132 15.10 -1.09 -3.12
CA ILE A 132 14.61 -1.06 -4.50
C ILE A 132 15.72 -1.44 -5.47
N VAL A 133 15.35 -2.24 -6.46
CA VAL A 133 16.18 -2.50 -7.63
C VAL A 133 15.35 -2.27 -8.89
N ASP A 134 15.82 -1.35 -9.72
CA ASP A 134 15.33 -1.18 -11.09
C ASP A 134 15.81 -2.37 -11.92
N VAL A 135 14.86 -3.10 -12.49
CA VAL A 135 15.07 -4.32 -13.27
C VAL A 135 15.91 -4.06 -14.53
N CYS A 136 15.86 -2.86 -15.10
CA CYS A 136 16.65 -2.48 -16.26
C CYS A 136 18.04 -1.95 -15.90
N ALA A 137 18.18 -1.35 -14.70
CA ALA A 137 19.44 -0.78 -14.28
C ALA A 137 20.48 -1.85 -13.87
N LYS A 138 20.02 -3.07 -13.51
CA LYS A 138 20.90 -4.17 -13.11
C LYS A 138 20.54 -5.47 -13.83
N SER A 139 21.52 -6.05 -14.52
CA SER A 139 21.37 -7.33 -15.23
C SER A 139 21.57 -8.56 -14.34
N SER A 140 22.43 -8.48 -13.33
CA SER A 140 22.58 -9.51 -12.31
C SER A 140 22.85 -8.88 -10.94
N MET A 141 22.28 -9.48 -9.89
CA MET A 141 22.55 -9.10 -8.52
C MET A 141 22.53 -10.31 -7.58
N ILE A 142 23.33 -10.21 -6.53
CA ILE A 142 23.34 -11.18 -5.44
C ILE A 142 22.54 -10.58 -4.28
N SER A 143 21.59 -11.35 -3.73
CA SER A 143 20.88 -10.94 -2.52
C SER A 143 20.58 -12.12 -1.60
N SER A 144 20.69 -11.88 -0.28
CA SER A 144 20.20 -12.78 0.77
C SER A 144 18.91 -12.32 1.42
N ASN A 145 18.46 -11.09 1.13
CA ASN A 145 17.31 -10.46 1.76
C ASN A 145 16.23 -10.21 0.70
N GLY A 146 14.99 -9.99 1.13
CA GLY A 146 13.93 -9.57 0.21
C GLY A 146 14.22 -8.19 -0.38
N LEU A 147 13.83 -8.02 -1.63
CA LEU A 147 14.09 -6.85 -2.46
C LEU A 147 12.77 -6.42 -3.09
N ASN A 148 12.65 -5.13 -3.39
CA ASN A 148 11.54 -4.60 -4.17
C ASN A 148 12.02 -4.34 -5.59
N LEU A 149 11.38 -4.97 -6.57
CA LEU A 149 11.70 -4.77 -7.97
C LEU A 149 10.77 -3.72 -8.56
N ILE A 150 11.35 -2.74 -9.25
CA ILE A 150 10.57 -1.73 -9.98
C ILE A 150 10.88 -1.79 -11.47
N SER A 151 9.88 -1.42 -12.25
CA SER A 151 10.07 -1.09 -13.66
C SER A 151 10.97 0.14 -13.82
N PRO A 152 11.63 0.28 -14.98
CA PRO A 152 12.30 1.52 -15.34
C PRO A 152 11.30 2.67 -15.30
N LEU A 153 11.77 3.82 -14.82
CA LEU A 153 10.99 5.06 -14.73
C LEU A 153 9.75 5.02 -13.82
N PHE A 154 9.54 3.95 -13.04
CA PHE A 154 8.49 3.90 -12.03
C PHE A 154 8.48 5.19 -11.19
N PRO A 155 7.31 5.83 -10.95
CA PRO A 155 5.94 5.34 -11.18
C PRO A 155 5.36 5.60 -12.58
N ASN A 156 6.16 6.09 -13.54
CA ASN A 156 5.68 6.37 -14.89
C ASN A 156 5.44 5.08 -15.68
N GLU A 157 4.75 5.22 -16.81
CA GLU A 157 4.51 4.13 -17.75
C GLU A 157 5.83 3.46 -18.18
N TYR A 158 5.77 2.13 -18.28
CA TYR A 158 6.88 1.34 -18.78
C TYR A 158 7.12 1.70 -20.27
N PRO A 159 8.36 2.02 -20.69
CA PRO A 159 8.63 2.40 -22.07
C PRO A 159 8.37 1.28 -23.08
N ASN A 160 7.71 1.63 -24.19
CA ASN A 160 7.49 0.69 -25.29
C ASN A 160 8.80 0.15 -25.87
N ASN A 161 8.81 -1.14 -26.25
CA ASN A 161 9.94 -1.82 -26.89
C ASN A 161 11.22 -1.85 -26.03
N VAL A 162 11.08 -1.77 -24.71
CA VAL A 162 12.19 -1.97 -23.77
C VAL A 162 12.06 -3.34 -23.13
N ASN A 163 13.06 -4.19 -23.37
CA ASN A 163 13.11 -5.54 -22.82
C ASN A 163 14.19 -5.58 -21.75
N CYS A 164 13.78 -5.84 -20.51
CA CYS A 164 14.68 -5.83 -19.37
C CYS A 164 14.73 -7.18 -18.69
N THR A 165 15.94 -7.71 -18.57
CA THR A 165 16.20 -8.96 -17.88
C THR A 165 17.10 -8.73 -16.67
N CYS A 166 16.63 -9.12 -15.49
CA CYS A 166 17.39 -9.12 -14.26
C CYS A 166 17.49 -10.53 -13.69
N THR A 167 18.70 -10.97 -13.37
CA THR A 167 18.95 -12.26 -12.71
C THR A 167 19.33 -12.03 -11.26
N ILE A 168 18.58 -12.65 -10.35
CA ILE A 168 18.83 -12.63 -8.91
C ILE A 168 19.52 -13.94 -8.56
N GLU A 169 20.78 -13.82 -8.17
CA GLU A 169 21.61 -14.94 -7.76
C GLU A 169 21.58 -15.09 -6.23
N PRO A 170 21.41 -16.32 -5.72
CA PRO A 170 21.48 -16.55 -4.30
C PRO A 170 22.93 -16.53 -3.82
N ILE A 171 23.12 -16.14 -2.55
CA ILE A 171 24.45 -16.21 -1.91
C ILE A 171 24.94 -17.66 -1.74
N GLU A 172 24.01 -18.61 -1.62
CA GLU A 172 24.33 -20.03 -1.38
C GLU A 172 24.30 -20.85 -2.68
N LEU A 173 25.36 -21.65 -2.90
CA LEU A 173 25.58 -22.45 -4.10
C LEU A 173 24.53 -23.57 -4.35
N ASN A 174 23.69 -23.88 -3.36
CA ASN A 174 22.64 -24.89 -3.45
C ASN A 174 21.24 -24.30 -3.65
N LYS A 175 21.13 -22.97 -3.81
CA LYS A 175 19.87 -22.28 -4.07
C LYS A 175 19.74 -21.98 -5.57
N GLN A 176 18.52 -21.76 -6.01
CA GLN A 176 18.22 -21.47 -7.42
C GLN A 176 18.27 -19.97 -7.67
N SER A 177 18.78 -19.57 -8.84
CA SER A 177 18.66 -18.21 -9.35
C SER A 177 17.26 -17.94 -9.89
N LEU A 178 16.79 -16.71 -9.75
CA LEU A 178 15.54 -16.23 -10.35
C LEU A 178 15.87 -15.23 -11.46
N SER A 179 15.50 -15.54 -12.70
CA SER A 179 15.58 -14.61 -13.81
C SER A 179 14.20 -14.04 -14.13
N ILE A 180 14.11 -12.71 -14.13
CA ILE A 180 12.88 -11.97 -14.42
C ILE A 180 13.10 -11.25 -15.74
N ASN A 181 12.20 -11.48 -16.69
CA ASN A 181 12.17 -10.77 -17.95
C ASN A 181 10.87 -9.96 -18.03
N ILE A 182 11.00 -8.66 -18.27
CA ILE A 182 9.88 -7.74 -18.43
C ILE A 182 9.95 -7.16 -19.84
N ASP A 183 8.93 -7.47 -20.63
CA ASP A 183 8.79 -7.03 -22.01
C ASP A 183 7.45 -6.28 -22.12
N ALA A 184 7.47 -5.05 -22.63
CA ALA A 184 6.27 -4.30 -22.98
C ALA A 184 6.14 -4.24 -24.50
N GLU A 185 5.23 -5.07 -25.03
CA GLU A 185 4.84 -5.05 -26.44
C GLU A 185 3.74 -3.99 -26.69
N VAL A 186 3.77 -3.38 -27.89
CA VAL A 186 2.82 -2.35 -28.35
C VAL A 186 1.57 -2.99 -28.96
#